data_AF-A0A2T3J7V5-F1
#
_entry.id   AF-A0A2T3J7V5-F1
#
_cell.length_a   1.000
_cell.length_b   1.000
_cell.length_c   1.000
_cell.angle_alpha   90.00
_cell.angle_beta   90.00
_cell.angle_gamma   90.00
#
_symmetry.space_group_name_H-M   'P 1'
#
loop_
_entity.id
_entity.type
_entity.pdbx_description
1 polymer ?
#
loop_
_entity_poly.entity_id
_entity_poly.type
_entity_poly.pdbx_seq_one_letter_code
_entity_poly.pdbx_strand_id
1 'polypeptide(L)' 'MTQKKYITVSVFIDEECNALLNASAKSNERAKRKEAGVRIKDHLLRFGGAGWKELASTHKKD' A
#
# COMPACT_ATOMS: atom_id res chain seq x y z
N MET A 1 18.25 -17.73 4.75
CA MET A 1 17.21 -17.02 3.95
C MET A 1 16.62 -15.92 4.82
N THR A 2 16.79 -14.65 4.46
CA THR A 2 16.27 -13.52 5.24
C THR A 2 14.75 -13.43 5.07
N GLN A 3 13.98 -13.61 6.15
CA GLN A 3 12.54 -13.44 6.11
C GLN A 3 12.20 -11.98 5.76
N LYS A 4 11.32 -11.77 4.78
CA LYS A 4 10.80 -10.43 4.47
C LYS A 4 9.95 -9.95 5.65
N LYS A 5 10.28 -8.80 6.21
CA LYS A 5 9.42 -8.11 7.19
C LYS A 5 8.24 -7.50 6.45
N TYR A 6 7.02 -7.91 6.80
CA TYR A 6 5.78 -7.30 6.33
C TYR A 6 5.18 -6.48 7.47
N ILE A 7 4.65 -5.30 7.14
CA ILE A 7 3.92 -4.43 8.06
C ILE A 7 2.46 -4.45 7.65
N THR A 8 1.55 -4.64 8.62
CA THR A 8 0.10 -4.56 8.39
C THR A 8 -0.38 -3.15 8.70
N VAL A 9 -1.17 -2.57 7.81
CA VAL A 9 -1.82 -1.28 8.00
C VAL A 9 -3.33 -1.48 7.86
N SER A 10 -4.10 -0.93 8.80
CA SER A 10 -5.57 -0.89 8.74
C SER A 10 -6.00 0.51 8.35
N VAL A 11 -6.93 0.62 7.40
CA VAL A 11 -7.43 1.89 6.88
C VAL A 11 -8.95 1.88 6.81
N PHE A 12 -9.56 3.04 7.04
CA PHE A 12 -10.96 3.28 6.70
C PHE A 12 -11.02 3.88 5.30
N ILE A 13 -11.96 3.38 4.49
CA ILE A 13 -12.26 3.91 3.15
C ILE A 13 -13.77 4.07 3.04
N ASP A 14 -14.21 5.03 2.23
CA ASP A 14 -15.62 5.21 1.93
C ASP A 14 -16.16 4.08 1.03
N GLU A 15 -17.48 4.09 0.84
CA GLU A 15 -18.18 3.08 0.06
C GLU A 15 -17.77 3.08 -1.42
N GLU A 16 -17.52 4.27 -1.98
CA GLU A 16 -17.09 4.44 -3.37
C GLU A 16 -15.72 3.76 -3.60
N CYS A 17 -14.72 4.08 -2.78
CA CYS A 17 -13.40 3.45 -2.82
C CYS A 17 -13.49 1.94 -2.59
N ASN A 18 -14.37 1.50 -1.70
CA ASN A 18 -14.60 0.08 -1.42
C ASN A 18 -15.14 -0.67 -2.64
N ALA A 19 -16.05 -0.06 -3.40
CA ALA A 19 -16.59 -0.58 -4.65
C ALA A 19 -15.52 -0.63 -5.76
N LEU A 20 -14.75 0.45 -5.94
CA LEU A 20 -13.64 0.50 -6.90
C LEU A 20 -12.58 -0.56 -6.59
N LEU A 21 -12.21 -0.74 -5.32
CA LEU A 21 -11.25 -1.75 -4.90
C LEU A 21 -11.77 -3.18 -5.16
N ASN A 22 -13.07 -3.44 -4.97
CA ASN A 22 -13.69 -4.72 -5.32
C ASN A 22 -13.63 -4.99 -6.83
N ALA A 23 -13.96 -4.01 -7.66
CA ALA A 23 -13.90 -4.14 -9.11
C ALA A 23 -12.45 -4.39 -9.59
N SER A 24 -11.49 -3.63 -9.05
CA SER A 24 -10.07 -3.81 -9.31
C SER A 24 -9.57 -5.20 -8.94
N ALA A 25 -9.96 -5.69 -7.75
CA ALA A 25 -9.57 -7.01 -7.26
C ALA A 25 -10.10 -8.14 -8.16
N LYS A 26 -11.35 -8.03 -8.62
CA LYS A 26 -11.95 -8.97 -9.58
C LYS A 26 -11.21 -8.95 -10.92
N SER A 27 -10.97 -7.77 -11.48
CA SER A 27 -10.29 -7.61 -12.77
C SER A 27 -8.85 -8.11 -12.76
N ASN A 28 -8.19 -8.15 -11.60
CA ASN A 28 -6.80 -8.59 -11.45
C ASN A 28 -6.68 -10.00 -10.86
N GLU A 29 -7.79 -10.70 -10.65
CA GLU A 29 -7.84 -12.05 -10.07
C GLU A 29 -7.11 -12.16 -8.71
N ARG A 30 -7.25 -11.12 -7.86
CA ARG A 30 -6.62 -11.05 -6.54
C ARG A 30 -7.65 -10.97 -5.43
N ALA A 31 -7.29 -11.53 -4.27
CA ALA A 31 -8.01 -11.24 -3.04
C ALA A 31 -7.94 -9.74 -2.73
N LYS A 32 -9.05 -9.15 -2.27
CA LYS A 32 -9.18 -7.71 -2.02
C LYS A 32 -8.03 -7.11 -1.20
N ARG A 33 -7.59 -7.80 -0.13
CA ARG A 33 -6.46 -7.37 0.71
C ARG A 33 -5.14 -7.32 -0.05
N LYS A 34 -4.88 -8.30 -0.93
CA LYS A 34 -3.67 -8.31 -1.77
C LYS A 34 -3.70 -7.18 -2.78
N GLU A 35 -4.85 -6.95 -3.41
CA GLU A 35 -5.02 -5.84 -4.36
C GLU A 35 -4.83 -4.48 -3.68
N ALA A 36 -5.39 -4.28 -2.48
CA ALA A 36 -5.17 -3.07 -1.70
C ALA A 36 -3.68 -2.82 -1.44
N GLY A 37 -2.94 -3.86 -1.02
CA GLY A 37 -1.49 -3.78 -0.82
C GLY A 37 -0.73 -3.44 -2.11
N VAL A 38 -1.13 -4.01 -3.25
CA VAL A 38 -0.52 -3.69 -4.55
C VAL A 38 -0.78 -2.24 -4.94
N ARG A 39 -2.02 -1.74 -4.78
CA ARG A 39 -2.40 -0.37 -5.13
C ARG A 39 -1.71 0.67 -4.24
N ILE A 40 -1.65 0.42 -2.93
CA ILE A 40 -0.90 1.27 -1.99
C ILE A 40 0.59 1.28 -2.36
N LYS A 41 1.19 0.10 -2.62
CA LYS A 41 2.59 0.00 -3.03
C LYS A 41 2.86 0.77 -4.33
N ASP A 42 2.01 0.60 -5.33
CA ASP A 42 2.13 1.29 -6.62
C ASP A 42 2.07 2.81 -6.44
N HIS A 43 1.10 3.31 -5.66
CA HIS A 43 0.98 4.72 -5.34
C HIS A 43 2.25 5.26 -4.63
N LEU A 44 2.70 4.57 -3.58
CA LEU A 44 3.91 4.98 -2.85
C LEU A 44 5.16 4.98 -3.73
N LEU A 45 5.29 4.05 -4.70
CA LEU A 45 6.43 4.02 -5.60
C LEU A 45 6.37 5.10 -6.69
N ARG A 46 5.17 5.43 -7.18
CA ARG A 46 4.97 6.47 -8.21
C ARG A 46 5.09 7.88 -7.65
N PHE A 47 4.55 8.12 -6.45
CA PHE A 47 4.42 9.45 -5.87
C PHE A 47 5.35 9.70 -4.68
N GLY A 48 5.92 8.65 -4.08
CA GLY A 48 6.91 8.76 -2.99
C GLY A 48 8.31 9.10 -3.48
N GLY A 49 8.44 10.23 -4.19
CA GLY A 49 9.69 10.77 -4.71
C GLY A 49 10.73 11.12 -3.64
N ALA A 50 11.82 11.77 -4.05
CA ALA A 50 13.01 12.05 -3.22
C ALA A 50 12.67 12.66 -1.84
N GLY A 51 11.75 13.62 -1.80
CA GLY A 51 11.38 14.30 -0.55
C GLY A 51 10.74 13.38 0.52
N TRP A 52 10.04 12.30 0.14
CA TRP A 52 9.45 11.38 1.13
C TRP A 52 10.44 10.34 1.60
N LYS A 53 11.37 9.92 0.73
CA LYS A 53 12.43 8.98 1.08
C LYS A 53 13.42 9.59 2.07
N GLU A 54 13.78 10.86 1.88
CA GLU A 54 14.65 11.59 2.80
C GLU A 54 14.02 11.71 4.21
N LEU A 55 12.73 11.99 4.29
CA LEU A 55 11.97 11.99 5.55
C LEU A 55 11.88 10.60 6.19
N ALA A 56 11.68 9.53 5.42
CA ALA A 56 11.63 8.16 5.94
C ALA A 56 12.97 7.71 6.56
N SER A 57 14.10 8.25 6.08
CA SER A 57 15.44 7.97 6.62
C SER A 57 15.79 8.73 7.91
N THR A 58 15.03 9.77 8.29
CA THR A 58 15.30 10.57 9.50
C THR A 58 14.61 10.05 10.76
N HIS A 59 13.66 9.12 10.63
CA HIS A 59 12.95 8.49 11.78
C HIS A 59 13.58 7.15 12.19
N LYS A 60 14.90 7.16 12.43
CA LYS A 60 15.61 6.19 13.29
C LYS A 60 16.12 6.93 14.54
N LYS A 61 15.20 7.27 15.42
CA LYS A 61 15.35 7.64 16.85
C LYS A 61 13.99 7.24 17.44
N ASP A 62 13.84 6.35 18.40
CA ASP A 62 14.73 5.75 19.40
C ASP A 62 14.43 4.25 19.58
#